data_AF-A0A6G9XU93-F1
#
_entry.id   AF-A0A6G9XU93-F1
#
_cell.length_a   1.000
_cell.length_b   1.000
_cell.length_c   1.000
_cell.angle_alpha   90.00
_cell.angle_beta   90.00
_cell.angle_gamma   90.00
#
_symmetry.space_group_name_H-M   'P 1'
#
loop_
_entity.id
_entity.type
_entity.pdbx_description
1 polymer ?
#
loop_
_entity_poly.entity_id
_entity_poly.type
_entity_poly.pdbx_seq_one_letter_code
_entity_poly.pdbx_strand_id
1 'polypeptide(L)'
;MSRTVQPLALIEIDLELTRRTTELDAITNTMLELDKHPGLTLVRRYPPSGVTAARWLPVRDALALMWEDLGRMRAILDSARTVRGTRAKLDHAQRAELTELLRGRPYEASRTPIPLAERSLTGPSEHVLFVGLADTLERMRATFPTIAEFLDAVDRVNTRVLAGLAPLQETLDRAGAAATPRLRAIGADIAELLSRSATDPLALTSAEIDARLAELGAAVRREAAVLAELAALAADRPAAVAHLRARLTELASLTDRAALAKAEVERTIRSGPLPRPADEFARLRAELDAIAVETGAAAALLALRGRIDSAISAATEALSLAQGLLDRRAELRGRLAAYHAKAARLGVSEDRELLAAHASAAALLSGKPCDLAAATRAVAGYQQLVAARSGRRS
;
A
#
# COMPACT_ATOMS: atom_id res chain seq x y z
N MET A 1 -2.58 8.54 63.85
CA MET A 1 -2.95 7.49 64.83
C MET A 1 -2.53 6.15 64.23
N SER A 2 -1.34 5.67 64.59
CA SER A 2 -0.81 4.40 64.10
C SER A 2 -1.68 3.27 64.64
N ARG A 3 -2.45 2.64 63.75
CA ARG A 3 -3.16 1.40 64.04
C ARG A 3 -2.06 0.40 64.40
N THR A 4 -1.96 0.00 65.67
CA THR A 4 -1.03 -1.06 66.09
C THR A 4 -1.45 -2.33 65.38
N VAL A 5 -0.82 -2.61 64.24
CA VAL A 5 -1.03 -3.83 63.48
C VAL A 5 -0.52 -4.96 64.36
N GLN A 6 -1.40 -5.86 64.78
CA GLN A 6 -1.00 -7.04 65.53
C GLN A 6 0.00 -7.83 64.68
N PRO A 7 1.18 -8.20 65.22
CA PRO A 7 2.22 -8.85 64.43
C PRO A 7 1.75 -10.22 63.98
N LEU A 8 2.07 -10.54 62.72
CA LEU A 8 1.67 -11.78 62.07
C LEU A 8 2.17 -13.03 62.81
N ALA A 9 1.41 -14.11 62.72
CA ALA A 9 1.88 -15.43 63.13
C ALA A 9 2.99 -15.93 62.18
N LEU A 10 3.84 -16.84 62.67
CA LEU A 10 4.98 -17.36 61.89
C LEU A 10 4.54 -17.96 60.54
N ILE A 11 3.45 -18.73 60.54
CA ILE A 11 2.88 -19.33 59.31
C ILE A 11 2.42 -18.25 58.33
N GLU A 12 1.79 -17.18 58.82
CA GLU A 12 1.33 -16.07 57.97
C GLU A 12 2.50 -15.28 57.37
N ILE A 13 3.59 -15.12 58.13
CA ILE A 13 4.84 -14.50 57.63
C ILE A 13 5.44 -15.36 56.52
N ASP A 14 5.55 -16.67 56.73
CA ASP A 14 6.13 -17.60 55.75
C ASP A 14 5.29 -17.63 54.47
N LEU A 15 3.97 -17.69 54.59
CA LEU A 15 3.04 -17.62 53.45
C LEU A 15 3.16 -16.29 52.69
N GLU A 16 3.24 -15.16 53.40
CA GLU A 16 3.38 -13.85 52.79
C GLU A 16 4.73 -13.70 52.09
N LEU A 17 5.83 -14.18 52.70
CA LEU A 17 7.15 -14.21 52.07
C LEU A 17 7.16 -15.03 50.79
N THR A 18 6.55 -16.22 50.80
CA THR A 18 6.42 -17.06 49.60
C THR A 18 5.62 -16.32 48.53
N ARG A 19 4.45 -15.77 48.87
CA ARG A 19 3.61 -15.02 47.93
C ARG A 19 4.34 -13.84 47.30
N ARG A 20 4.99 -13.01 48.12
CA ARG A 20 5.74 -11.84 47.63
C ARG A 20 6.97 -12.21 46.83
N THR A 21 7.62 -13.32 47.15
CA THR A 21 8.71 -13.87 46.33
C THR A 21 8.21 -14.25 44.95
N THR A 22 7.12 -15.03 44.87
CA THR A 22 6.52 -15.41 43.58
C THR A 22 6.06 -14.19 42.77
N GLU A 23 5.49 -13.17 43.42
CA GLU A 23 5.14 -11.90 42.76
C GLU A 23 6.39 -11.19 42.21
N LEU A 24 7.47 -11.08 43.00
CA LEU A 24 8.72 -10.44 42.56
C LEU A 24 9.36 -11.19 41.38
N ASP A 25 9.34 -12.52 41.40
CA ASP A 25 9.90 -13.34 40.32
C ASP A 25 9.10 -13.16 39.03
N ALA A 26 7.76 -13.15 39.11
CA ALA A 26 6.89 -12.86 37.97
C ALA A 26 7.15 -11.46 37.38
N ILE A 27 7.24 -10.44 38.23
CA ILE A 27 7.54 -9.07 37.81
C ILE A 27 8.93 -9.00 37.17
N THR A 28 9.93 -9.64 37.77
CA THR A 28 11.29 -9.67 37.24
C THR A 28 11.30 -10.26 35.83
N ASN A 29 10.59 -11.36 35.60
CA ASN A 29 10.48 -11.96 34.27
C ASN A 29 9.83 -11.02 33.26
N THR A 30 8.70 -10.39 33.62
CA THR A 30 8.03 -9.41 32.74
C THR A 30 8.93 -8.20 32.43
N MET A 31 9.69 -7.71 33.41
CA MET A 31 10.65 -6.62 33.22
C MET A 31 11.78 -7.00 32.26
N LEU A 32 12.25 -8.25 32.31
CA LEU A 32 13.26 -8.77 31.39
C LEU A 32 12.72 -8.97 29.96
N GLU A 33 11.46 -9.37 29.82
CA GLU A 33 10.77 -9.42 28.52
C GLU A 33 10.64 -8.01 27.93
N LEU A 34 10.25 -7.04 28.76
CA LEU A 34 10.16 -5.64 28.37
C LEU A 34 11.50 -5.06 27.91
N ASP A 35 12.60 -5.41 28.58
CA ASP A 35 13.95 -4.95 28.20
C ASP A 35 14.37 -5.44 26.81
N LYS A 36 13.87 -6.61 26.41
CA LYS A 36 14.10 -7.24 25.09
C LYS A 36 13.08 -6.82 24.04
N HIS A 37 12.10 -6.01 24.40
CA HIS A 37 11.03 -5.63 23.48
C HIS A 37 11.61 -4.95 22.22
N PRO A 38 11.19 -5.34 21.00
CA PRO A 38 11.73 -4.77 19.77
C PRO A 38 11.58 -3.24 19.69
N GLY A 39 10.42 -2.71 20.09
CA GLY A 39 10.19 -1.27 20.18
C GLY A 39 11.16 -0.54 21.11
N LEU A 40 11.55 -1.15 22.24
CA LEU A 40 12.51 -0.56 23.18
C LEU A 40 13.93 -0.61 22.61
N THR A 41 14.28 -1.74 21.99
CA THR A 41 15.55 -1.92 21.29
C THR A 41 15.71 -0.87 20.19
N LEU A 42 14.65 -0.58 19.45
CA LEU A 42 14.65 0.42 18.38
C LEU A 42 14.94 1.83 18.91
N VAL A 43 14.16 2.32 19.89
CA VAL A 43 14.32 3.69 20.43
C VAL A 43 15.64 3.88 21.20
N ARG A 44 16.23 2.80 21.72
CA ARG A 44 17.58 2.83 22.31
C ARG A 44 18.67 2.89 21.25
N ARG A 45 18.50 2.17 20.13
CA ARG A 45 19.47 2.11 19.03
C ARG A 45 19.46 3.37 18.18
N TYR A 46 18.27 3.93 17.93
CA TYR A 46 18.06 5.12 17.12
C TYR A 46 17.42 6.19 18.00
N PRO A 47 18.14 7.29 18.32
CA PRO A 47 17.59 8.37 19.12
C PRO A 47 16.28 8.88 18.51
N PRO A 48 15.15 8.84 19.26
CA PRO A 48 13.88 9.22 18.69
C PRO A 48 13.84 10.72 18.42
N SER A 49 13.08 11.11 17.39
CA SER A 49 12.83 12.50 17.02
C SER A 49 11.33 12.78 16.90
N GLY A 50 10.96 14.05 16.74
CA GLY A 50 9.58 14.46 16.44
C GLY A 50 8.52 13.95 17.42
N VAL A 51 7.48 13.30 16.89
CA VAL A 51 6.33 12.81 17.67
C VAL A 51 6.74 11.67 18.59
N THR A 52 7.61 10.79 18.11
CA THR A 52 8.12 9.66 18.89
C THR A 52 8.95 10.15 20.07
N ALA A 53 9.80 11.18 19.89
CA ALA A 53 10.58 11.76 20.99
C ALA A 53 9.69 12.35 22.09
N ALA A 54 8.68 13.13 21.70
CA ALA A 54 7.74 13.76 22.63
C ALA A 54 6.99 12.72 23.48
N ARG A 55 6.58 11.61 22.86
CA ARG A 55 5.91 10.50 23.54
C ARG A 55 6.87 9.60 24.33
N TRP A 56 8.12 9.49 23.89
CA TRP A 56 9.14 8.67 24.55
C TRP A 56 9.57 9.23 25.90
N LEU A 57 9.70 10.55 26.03
CA LEU A 57 10.23 11.18 27.24
C LEU A 57 9.51 10.74 28.54
N PRO A 58 8.17 10.85 28.67
CA PRO A 58 7.48 10.39 29.86
C PRO A 58 7.56 8.86 30.05
N VAL A 59 7.57 8.09 28.95
CA VAL A 59 7.70 6.62 29.00
C VAL A 59 9.09 6.20 29.50
N ARG A 60 10.14 6.91 29.09
CA ARG A 60 11.52 6.69 29.54
C ARG A 60 11.63 6.88 31.05
N ASP A 61 11.07 7.97 31.57
CA ASP A 61 11.13 8.29 33.00
C ASP A 61 10.30 7.29 33.82
N ALA A 62 9.13 6.90 33.30
CA ALA A 62 8.29 5.85 33.88
C ALA A 62 9.00 4.48 33.90
N LEU A 63 9.72 4.12 32.82
CA LEU A 63 10.50 2.89 32.73
C LEU A 63 11.67 2.90 33.74
N ALA A 64 12.38 4.02 33.88
CA ALA A 64 13.45 4.16 34.86
C ALA A 64 12.92 3.97 36.29
N LEU A 65 11.80 4.63 36.63
CA LEU A 65 11.14 4.46 37.92
C LEU A 65 10.72 3.01 38.17
N MET A 66 10.23 2.30 37.15
CA MET A 66 9.84 0.90 37.27
C MET A 66 11.03 -0.03 37.60
N TRP A 67 12.22 0.26 37.07
CA TRP A 67 13.45 -0.45 37.45
C TRP A 67 13.91 -0.14 38.87
N GLU A 68 13.83 1.13 39.29
CA GLU A 68 14.09 1.51 40.68
C GLU A 68 13.14 0.82 41.65
N ASP A 69 11.85 0.78 41.30
CA ASP A 69 10.79 0.14 42.07
C ASP A 69 11.03 -1.36 42.24
N LEU A 70 11.46 -2.05 41.17
CA LEU A 70 11.90 -3.44 41.25
C LEU A 70 13.07 -3.62 42.22
N GLY A 71 14.05 -2.70 42.17
CA GLY A 71 15.18 -2.67 43.10
C GLY A 71 14.75 -2.50 44.56
N ARG A 72 13.82 -1.57 44.82
CA ARG A 72 13.24 -1.34 46.17
C ARG A 72 12.50 -2.58 46.67
N MET A 73 11.68 -3.21 45.83
CA MET A 73 10.95 -4.44 46.22
C MET A 73 11.91 -5.59 46.56
N ARG A 74 12.98 -5.75 45.78
CA ARG A 74 14.03 -6.74 46.05
C ARG A 74 14.73 -6.46 47.38
N ALA A 75 15.11 -5.21 47.64
CA ALA A 75 15.74 -4.81 48.90
C ALA A 75 14.83 -5.09 50.11
N ILE A 76 13.53 -4.74 50.04
CA ILE A 76 12.56 -5.03 51.11
C ILE A 76 12.48 -6.54 51.38
N LEU A 77 12.36 -7.35 50.32
CA LEU A 77 12.22 -8.79 50.47
C LEU A 77 13.50 -9.47 50.97
N ASP A 78 14.67 -8.99 50.54
CA ASP A 78 15.94 -9.50 51.04
C ASP A 78 16.13 -9.13 52.52
N SER A 79 15.79 -7.89 52.94
CA SER A 79 15.74 -7.52 54.37
C SER A 79 14.78 -8.42 55.16
N ALA A 80 13.57 -8.67 54.64
CA ALA A 80 12.60 -9.54 55.31
C ALA A 80 13.10 -10.99 55.43
N ARG A 81 13.79 -11.52 54.41
CA ARG A 81 14.42 -12.85 54.45
C ARG A 81 15.55 -12.91 55.48
N THR A 82 16.37 -11.86 55.57
CA THR A 82 17.44 -11.77 56.58
C THR A 82 16.88 -11.78 58.00
N VAL A 83 15.83 -10.97 58.27
CA VAL A 83 15.19 -10.92 59.60
C VAL A 83 14.50 -12.25 59.93
N ARG A 84 13.84 -12.90 58.95
CA ARG A 84 13.21 -14.21 59.12
C ARG A 84 14.20 -15.31 59.48
N GLY A 85 15.36 -15.32 58.82
CA GLY A 85 16.45 -16.28 59.02
C GLY A 85 16.01 -17.74 58.96
N THR A 86 16.79 -18.64 59.57
CA THR A 86 16.52 -20.10 59.59
C THR A 86 16.00 -20.60 60.95
N ARG A 87 15.72 -19.69 61.89
CA ARG A 87 15.36 -20.04 63.27
C ARG A 87 13.93 -20.57 63.37
N ALA A 88 13.74 -21.53 64.30
CA ALA A 88 12.44 -22.16 64.56
C ALA A 88 11.45 -21.26 65.34
N LYS A 89 11.95 -20.23 66.05
CA LYS A 89 11.13 -19.27 66.81
C LYS A 89 11.64 -17.85 66.56
N LEU A 90 10.71 -16.91 66.49
CA LEU A 90 10.96 -15.47 66.42
C LEU A 90 10.36 -14.79 67.64
N ASP A 91 11.03 -13.76 68.15
CA ASP A 91 10.49 -12.95 69.24
C ASP A 91 9.38 -11.99 68.72
N HIS A 92 8.75 -11.25 69.63
CA HIS A 92 7.66 -10.34 69.27
C HIS A 92 8.16 -9.15 68.43
N ALA A 93 9.37 -8.65 68.69
CA ALA A 93 9.94 -7.51 67.98
C ALA A 93 10.29 -7.87 66.53
N GLN A 94 10.90 -9.02 66.30
CA GLN A 94 11.21 -9.57 64.98
C GLN A 94 9.92 -9.82 64.17
N ARG A 95 8.85 -10.31 64.80
CA ARG A 95 7.55 -10.49 64.11
C ARG A 95 6.89 -9.16 63.78
N ALA A 96 7.02 -8.15 64.62
CA ALA A 96 6.54 -6.80 64.32
C ALA A 96 7.32 -6.16 63.17
N GLU A 97 8.66 -6.27 63.17
CA GLU A 97 9.53 -5.80 62.09
C GLU A 97 9.20 -6.49 60.75
N LEU A 98 9.04 -7.81 60.74
CA LEU A 98 8.64 -8.55 59.54
C LEU A 98 7.25 -8.15 59.04
N THR A 99 6.31 -7.89 59.95
CA THR A 99 4.97 -7.43 59.59
C THR A 99 5.04 -6.04 58.93
N GLU A 100 5.87 -5.14 59.47
CA GLU A 100 6.08 -3.81 58.88
C GLU A 100 6.79 -3.90 57.52
N LEU A 101 7.81 -4.76 57.37
CA LEU A 101 8.49 -4.94 56.09
C LEU A 101 7.56 -5.49 54.98
N LEU A 102 6.70 -6.45 55.33
CA LEU A 102 5.87 -7.16 54.35
C LEU A 102 4.54 -6.47 54.04
N ARG A 103 3.93 -5.82 55.03
CA ARG A 103 2.59 -5.19 54.91
C ARG A 103 2.58 -3.68 55.15
N GLY A 104 3.62 -3.14 55.78
CA GLY A 104 3.75 -1.73 56.09
C GLY A 104 4.46 -0.94 54.99
N ARG A 105 5.02 0.20 55.37
CA ARG A 105 5.72 1.14 54.48
C ARG A 105 7.13 1.39 55.00
N PRO A 106 8.03 0.40 54.88
CA PRO A 106 9.33 0.44 55.52
C PRO A 106 10.36 1.38 54.88
N TYR A 107 10.19 1.77 53.61
CA TYR A 107 11.20 2.55 52.88
C TYR A 107 10.78 3.97 52.61
N GLU A 108 11.69 4.90 52.89
CA GLU A 108 11.57 6.31 52.51
C GLU A 108 11.74 6.46 50.98
N ALA A 109 10.68 6.86 50.30
CA ALA A 109 10.62 7.04 48.86
C ALA A 109 11.05 8.44 48.40
N SER A 110 10.72 9.47 49.17
CA SER A 110 11.11 10.84 48.89
C SER A 110 11.12 11.69 50.16
N ARG A 111 11.97 12.72 50.14
CA ARG A 111 12.12 13.73 51.17
C ARG A 111 12.07 15.09 50.52
N THR A 112 11.05 15.89 50.82
CA THR A 112 10.86 17.21 50.22
C THR A 112 10.85 18.27 51.31
N PRO A 113 11.69 19.30 51.23
CA PRO A 113 11.71 20.37 52.21
C PRO A 113 10.36 21.13 52.19
N ILE A 114 9.77 21.31 53.35
CA ILE A 114 8.54 22.11 53.51
C ILE A 114 8.95 23.59 53.36
N PRO A 115 8.28 24.40 52.52
CA PRO A 115 8.55 25.84 52.45
C PRO A 115 8.43 26.51 53.82
N LEU A 116 9.30 27.48 54.14
CA LEU A 116 9.33 28.11 55.48
C LEU A 116 7.97 28.70 55.90
N ALA A 117 7.17 29.19 54.95
CA ALA A 117 5.83 29.73 55.18
C ALA A 117 4.81 28.68 55.68
N GLU A 118 5.06 27.40 55.42
CA GLU A 118 4.21 26.27 55.82
C GLU A 118 4.77 25.52 57.05
N ARG A 119 5.91 25.98 57.59
CA ARG A 119 6.54 25.38 58.78
C ARG A 119 5.94 25.95 60.06
N SER A 120 5.78 25.09 61.06
CA SER A 120 5.55 25.52 62.44
C SER A 120 6.87 25.53 63.21
N LEU A 121 6.97 26.36 64.27
CA LEU A 121 8.20 26.57 65.03
C LEU A 121 8.79 25.28 65.64
N THR A 122 7.96 24.26 65.85
CA THR A 122 8.34 22.93 66.37
C THR A 122 7.91 21.79 65.44
N GLY A 123 7.54 22.09 64.20
CA GLY A 123 7.06 21.12 63.22
C GLY A 123 8.18 20.49 62.39
N PRO A 124 7.85 19.42 61.63
CA PRO A 124 8.80 18.83 60.69
C PRO A 124 9.22 19.85 59.63
N SER A 125 10.48 19.81 59.20
CA SER A 125 11.02 20.65 58.14
C SER A 125 10.91 20.02 56.75
N GLU A 126 10.52 18.74 56.69
CA GLU A 126 10.51 17.92 55.47
C GLU A 126 9.25 17.02 55.44
N HIS A 127 8.65 16.85 54.27
CA HIS A 127 7.71 15.78 53.99
C HIS A 127 8.47 14.53 53.59
N VAL A 128 8.30 13.46 54.36
CA VAL A 128 8.91 12.14 54.09
C VAL A 128 7.81 11.18 53.64
N LEU A 129 7.89 10.70 52.41
CA LEU A 129 6.96 9.71 51.87
C LEU A 129 7.53 8.32 52.08
N PHE A 130 6.80 7.45 52.76
CA PHE A 130 7.17 6.04 52.88
C PHE A 130 6.35 5.17 51.93
N VAL A 131 6.98 4.14 51.35
CA VAL A 131 6.36 3.16 50.45
C VAL A 131 6.65 1.73 50.87
N GLY A 132 5.69 0.84 50.64
CA GLY A 132 5.83 -0.60 50.83
C GLY A 132 5.79 -1.39 49.53
N LEU A 133 5.84 -2.72 49.66
CA LEU A 133 5.71 -3.66 48.54
C LEU A 133 4.38 -3.49 47.81
N ALA A 134 3.28 -3.30 48.54
CA ALA A 134 1.95 -3.14 47.96
C ALA A 134 1.82 -1.85 47.14
N ASP A 135 2.26 -0.71 47.70
CA ASP A 135 2.19 0.59 47.00
C ASP A 135 3.06 0.60 45.74
N THR A 136 4.23 -0.04 45.81
CA THR A 136 5.15 -0.15 44.67
C THR A 136 4.57 -1.04 43.57
N LEU A 137 4.03 -2.20 43.95
CA LEU A 137 3.38 -3.10 43.00
C LEU A 137 2.17 -2.46 42.31
N GLU A 138 1.34 -1.73 43.05
CA GLU A 138 0.17 -1.04 42.49
C GLU A 138 0.60 0.02 41.46
N ARG A 139 1.62 0.83 41.80
CA ARG A 139 2.19 1.82 40.88
C ARG A 139 2.78 1.17 39.62
N MET A 140 3.55 0.09 39.77
CA MET A 140 4.10 -0.64 38.62
C MET A 140 2.98 -1.19 37.72
N ARG A 141 1.93 -1.78 38.31
CA ARG A 141 0.76 -2.28 37.57
C ARG A 141 0.01 -1.18 36.83
N ALA A 142 -0.10 0.00 37.42
CA ALA A 142 -0.74 1.16 36.78
C ALA A 142 0.09 1.73 35.62
N THR A 143 1.42 1.67 35.72
CA THR A 143 2.35 2.28 34.77
C THR A 143 2.66 1.37 33.57
N PHE A 144 2.70 0.06 33.80
CA PHE A 144 3.10 -0.93 32.81
C PHE A 144 2.32 -0.87 31.49
N PRO A 145 0.96 -0.78 31.46
CA PRO A 145 0.20 -0.77 30.21
C PRO A 145 0.59 0.38 29.27
N THR A 146 0.84 1.58 29.82
CA THR A 146 1.24 2.74 29.03
C THR A 146 2.62 2.56 28.38
N ILE A 147 3.56 1.94 29.09
CA ILE A 147 4.88 1.62 28.54
C ILE A 147 4.73 0.56 27.44
N ALA A 148 4.03 -0.53 27.71
CA ALA A 148 3.82 -1.62 26.75
C ALA A 148 3.14 -1.11 25.46
N GLU A 149 2.06 -0.33 25.59
CA GLU A 149 1.34 0.23 24.43
C GLU A 149 2.22 1.12 23.56
N PHE A 150 3.07 1.95 24.16
CA PHE A 150 4.02 2.77 23.41
C PHE A 150 5.01 1.90 22.63
N LEU A 151 5.59 0.88 23.27
CA LEU A 151 6.58 0.02 22.64
C LEU A 151 5.97 -0.84 21.53
N ASP A 152 4.75 -1.35 21.73
CA ASP A 152 3.97 -2.08 20.72
C ASP A 152 3.65 -1.20 19.51
N ALA A 153 3.29 0.07 19.74
CA ALA A 153 3.00 1.01 18.66
C ALA A 153 4.24 1.27 17.80
N VAL A 154 5.41 1.44 18.43
CA VAL A 154 6.69 1.60 17.74
C VAL A 154 7.05 0.34 16.94
N ASP A 155 6.97 -0.83 17.57
CA ASP A 155 7.29 -2.10 16.91
C ASP A 155 6.39 -2.38 15.71
N ARG A 156 5.07 -2.14 15.85
CA ARG A 156 4.10 -2.35 14.77
C ARG A 156 4.45 -1.55 13.52
N VAL A 157 4.85 -0.29 13.66
CA VAL A 157 5.26 0.55 12.54
C VAL A 157 6.54 0.03 11.91
N ASN A 158 7.57 -0.23 12.72
CA ASN A 158 8.86 -0.71 12.24
C ASN A 158 8.74 -2.05 11.51
N THR A 159 8.03 -3.01 12.10
CA THR A 159 7.75 -4.32 11.50
C THR A 159 6.99 -4.18 10.18
N ARG A 160 5.99 -3.29 10.08
CA ARG A 160 5.26 -3.04 8.83
C ARG A 160 6.17 -2.51 7.72
N VAL A 161 7.01 -1.52 8.04
CA VAL A 161 7.95 -0.92 7.07
C VAL A 161 8.97 -1.96 6.60
N LEU A 162 9.60 -2.69 7.52
CA LEU A 162 10.60 -3.70 7.18
C LEU A 162 10.01 -4.84 6.33
N ALA A 163 8.84 -5.36 6.70
CA ALA A 163 8.17 -6.41 5.95
C ALA A 163 7.76 -5.94 4.54
N GLY A 164 7.31 -4.68 4.41
CA GLY A 164 6.93 -4.09 3.13
C GLY A 164 8.12 -3.79 2.21
N LEU A 165 9.24 -3.37 2.77
CA LEU A 165 10.44 -3.01 2.00
C LEU A 165 11.28 -4.21 1.58
N ALA A 166 11.29 -5.30 2.36
CA ALA A 166 12.08 -6.51 2.06
C ALA A 166 11.94 -7.01 0.59
N PRO A 167 10.74 -7.24 0.03
CA PRO A 167 10.60 -7.68 -1.37
C PRO A 167 11.02 -6.61 -2.39
N LEU A 168 10.93 -5.33 -2.04
CA LEU A 168 11.35 -4.24 -2.91
C LEU A 168 12.87 -4.17 -2.99
N GLN A 169 13.55 -4.35 -1.85
CA GLN A 169 15.00 -4.40 -1.75
C GLN A 169 15.55 -5.56 -2.59
N GLU A 170 14.97 -6.76 -2.48
CA GLU A 170 15.40 -7.93 -3.26
C GLU A 170 15.25 -7.68 -4.77
N THR A 171 14.17 -7.03 -5.19
CA THR A 171 13.94 -6.70 -6.60
C THR A 171 14.91 -5.63 -7.09
N LEU A 172 15.20 -4.62 -6.27
CA LEU A 172 16.17 -3.58 -6.56
C LEU A 172 17.59 -4.16 -6.70
N ASP A 173 17.99 -5.06 -5.81
CA ASP A 173 19.29 -5.72 -5.85
C ASP A 173 19.45 -6.58 -7.10
N ARG A 174 18.42 -7.35 -7.46
CA ARG A 174 18.40 -8.16 -8.69
C ARG A 174 18.48 -7.31 -9.96
N ALA A 175 17.84 -6.13 -9.96
CA ALA A 175 17.89 -5.18 -11.06
C ALA A 175 19.23 -4.40 -11.12
N GLY A 176 20.08 -4.52 -10.10
CA GLY A 176 21.28 -3.72 -9.92
C GLY A 176 20.93 -2.33 -9.40
N ALA A 177 20.88 -2.17 -8.07
CA ALA A 177 20.47 -0.94 -7.39
C ALA A 177 21.16 0.36 -7.88
N ALA A 178 22.40 0.24 -8.37
CA ALA A 178 23.19 1.36 -8.88
C ALA A 178 23.18 1.50 -10.41
N ALA A 179 22.53 0.60 -11.15
CA ALA A 179 22.60 0.50 -12.61
C ALA A 179 22.05 1.76 -13.31
N THR A 180 21.01 2.39 -12.75
CA THR A 180 20.42 3.61 -13.31
C THR A 180 20.28 4.71 -12.26
N PRO A 181 20.28 6.00 -12.67
CA PRO A 181 19.98 7.10 -11.76
C PRO A 181 18.63 6.95 -11.06
N ARG A 182 17.64 6.36 -11.74
CA ARG A 182 16.30 6.13 -11.19
C ARG A 182 16.30 5.06 -10.10
N LEU A 183 16.98 3.93 -10.31
CA LEU A 183 17.14 2.92 -9.26
C LEU A 183 17.90 3.46 -8.05
N ARG A 184 18.92 4.31 -8.26
CA ARG A 184 19.60 5.00 -7.15
C ARG A 184 18.67 5.93 -6.37
N ALA A 185 17.83 6.70 -7.07
CA ALA A 185 16.83 7.55 -6.41
C ALA A 185 15.83 6.72 -5.61
N ILE A 186 15.34 5.60 -6.16
CA ILE A 186 14.46 4.68 -5.44
C ILE A 186 15.15 4.10 -4.20
N GLY A 187 16.43 3.72 -4.30
CA GLY A 187 17.22 3.26 -3.16
C GLY A 187 17.36 4.33 -2.06
N ALA A 188 17.53 5.60 -2.45
CA ALA A 188 17.56 6.72 -1.51
C ALA A 188 16.20 6.91 -0.82
N ASP A 189 15.09 6.82 -1.57
CA ASP A 189 13.74 6.91 -1.02
C ASP A 189 13.40 5.77 -0.04
N ILE A 190 13.89 4.55 -0.32
CA ILE A 190 13.80 3.40 0.60
C ILE A 190 14.59 3.71 1.89
N ALA A 191 15.81 4.21 1.76
CA ALA A 191 16.65 4.57 2.89
C ALA A 191 16.05 5.71 3.73
N GLU A 192 15.38 6.67 3.10
CA GLU A 192 14.64 7.73 3.79
C GLU A 192 13.50 7.14 4.63
N LEU A 193 12.68 6.26 4.05
CA LEU A 193 11.57 5.63 4.76
C LEU A 193 12.08 4.80 5.96
N LEU A 194 13.18 4.05 5.78
CA LEU A 194 13.84 3.30 6.87
C LEU A 194 14.35 4.23 7.97
N SER A 195 14.98 5.34 7.59
CA SER A 195 15.49 6.33 8.56
C SER A 195 14.34 6.95 9.37
N ARG A 196 13.26 7.33 8.70
CA ARG A 196 12.05 7.87 9.34
C ARG A 196 11.38 6.83 10.24
N SER A 197 11.25 5.58 9.80
CA SER A 197 10.65 4.52 10.64
C SER A 197 11.52 4.17 11.84
N ALA A 198 12.83 4.32 11.75
CA ALA A 198 13.75 4.08 12.86
C ALA A 198 13.75 5.22 13.90
N THR A 199 13.59 6.48 13.46
CA THR A 199 13.75 7.66 14.32
C THR A 199 12.43 8.33 14.73
N ASP A 200 11.40 8.31 13.91
CA ASP A 200 10.07 8.83 14.24
C ASP A 200 8.93 7.92 13.74
N PRO A 201 8.88 6.65 14.17
CA PRO A 201 7.84 5.71 13.76
C PRO A 201 6.42 6.18 14.09
N LEU A 202 6.21 6.85 15.23
CA LEU A 202 4.87 7.27 15.67
C LEU A 202 4.31 8.47 14.89
N ALA A 203 5.13 9.13 14.08
CA ALA A 203 4.64 10.12 13.11
C ALA A 203 4.12 9.48 11.81
N LEU A 204 4.37 8.19 11.57
CA LEU A 204 3.95 7.50 10.36
C LEU A 204 2.61 6.80 10.59
N THR A 205 1.61 7.14 9.80
CA THR A 205 0.34 6.40 9.79
C THR A 205 0.45 5.15 8.89
N SER A 206 -0.38 4.13 9.17
CA SER A 206 -0.39 2.92 8.34
C SER A 206 -0.75 3.22 6.87
N ALA A 207 -1.66 4.17 6.62
CA ALA A 207 -2.06 4.55 5.27
C ALA A 207 -0.92 5.22 4.49
N GLU A 208 -0.15 6.10 5.13
CA GLU A 208 1.02 6.73 4.51
C GLU A 208 2.11 5.71 4.18
N ILE A 209 2.37 4.78 5.10
CA ILE A 209 3.33 3.68 4.87
C ILE A 209 2.88 2.85 3.66
N ASP A 210 1.62 2.43 3.62
CA ASP A 210 1.09 1.59 2.54
C ASP A 210 1.13 2.31 1.19
N ALA A 211 0.74 3.58 1.16
CA ALA A 211 0.81 4.40 -0.05
C ALA A 211 2.26 4.53 -0.54
N ARG A 212 3.21 4.81 0.35
CA ARG A 212 4.62 4.95 0.00
C ARG A 212 5.22 3.62 -0.49
N LEU A 213 4.90 2.50 0.17
CA LEU A 213 5.32 1.16 -0.26
C LEU A 213 4.75 0.81 -1.63
N ALA A 214 3.48 1.13 -1.90
CA ALA A 214 2.85 0.89 -3.19
C ALA A 214 3.49 1.72 -4.31
N GLU A 215 3.78 2.99 -4.03
CA GLU A 215 4.49 3.89 -4.95
C GLU A 215 5.89 3.36 -5.28
N LEU A 216 6.69 3.06 -4.26
CA LEU A 216 8.04 2.49 -4.42
C LEU A 216 8.00 1.17 -5.16
N GLY A 217 7.05 0.29 -4.82
CA GLY A 217 6.88 -0.99 -5.51
C GLY A 217 6.51 -0.84 -6.98
N ALA A 218 5.66 0.13 -7.32
CA ALA A 218 5.35 0.44 -8.72
C ALA A 218 6.58 1.00 -9.45
N ALA A 219 7.36 1.87 -8.81
CA ALA A 219 8.58 2.44 -9.38
C ALA A 219 9.64 1.37 -9.66
N VAL A 220 9.94 0.51 -8.67
CA VAL A 220 10.89 -0.61 -8.82
C VAL A 220 10.46 -1.53 -9.95
N ARG A 221 9.19 -1.96 -9.98
CA ARG A 221 8.69 -2.87 -11.02
C ARG A 221 8.82 -2.28 -12.43
N ARG A 222 8.49 -0.99 -12.60
CA ARG A 222 8.62 -0.31 -13.90
C ARG A 222 10.07 -0.28 -14.37
N GLU A 223 10.99 0.15 -13.52
CA GLU A 223 12.40 0.24 -13.88
C GLU A 223 13.04 -1.14 -14.11
N ALA A 224 12.70 -2.12 -13.27
CA ALA A 224 13.17 -3.49 -13.45
C ALA A 224 12.66 -4.11 -14.77
N ALA A 225 11.41 -3.84 -15.16
CA ALA A 225 10.87 -4.29 -16.45
C ALA A 225 11.64 -3.68 -17.63
N VAL A 226 11.93 -2.38 -17.59
CA VAL A 226 12.72 -1.71 -18.64
C VAL A 226 14.12 -2.34 -18.75
N LEU A 227 14.80 -2.58 -17.62
CA LEU A 227 16.11 -3.21 -17.63
C LEU A 227 16.07 -4.66 -18.12
N ALA A 228 15.04 -5.43 -17.76
CA ALA A 228 14.86 -6.79 -18.26
C ALA A 228 14.65 -6.80 -19.77
N GLU A 229 13.88 -5.86 -20.32
CA GLU A 229 13.71 -5.72 -21.76
C GLU A 229 15.00 -5.32 -22.47
N LEU A 230 15.76 -4.37 -21.92
CA LEU A 230 17.07 -4.00 -22.46
C LEU A 230 18.04 -5.19 -22.44
N ALA A 231 18.06 -5.96 -21.36
CA ALA A 231 18.87 -7.16 -21.24
C ALA A 231 18.46 -8.22 -22.27
N ALA A 232 17.15 -8.43 -22.48
CA ALA A 232 16.65 -9.36 -23.48
C ALA A 232 17.03 -8.93 -24.92
N LEU A 233 16.90 -7.65 -25.24
CA LEU A 233 17.32 -7.09 -26.53
C LEU A 233 18.84 -7.21 -26.74
N ALA A 234 19.62 -7.06 -25.69
CA ALA A 234 21.07 -7.22 -25.73
C ALA A 234 21.49 -8.70 -25.88
N ALA A 235 20.75 -9.64 -25.27
CA ALA A 235 21.06 -11.06 -25.27
C ALA A 235 20.90 -11.72 -26.65
N ASP A 236 19.83 -11.38 -27.39
CA ASP A 236 19.59 -11.90 -28.75
C ASP A 236 19.21 -10.78 -29.72
N ARG A 237 20.24 -10.00 -30.07
CA ARG A 237 20.12 -8.87 -30.99
C ARG A 237 19.62 -9.27 -32.39
N PRO A 238 20.11 -10.36 -33.03
CA PRO A 238 19.58 -10.79 -34.33
C PRO A 238 18.08 -11.09 -34.29
N ALA A 239 17.59 -11.79 -33.26
CA ALA A 239 16.16 -12.05 -33.12
C ALA A 239 15.36 -10.77 -32.89
N ALA A 240 15.86 -9.85 -32.06
CA ALA A 240 15.21 -8.56 -31.82
C ALA A 240 15.05 -7.73 -33.11
N VAL A 241 16.10 -7.65 -33.93
CA VAL A 241 16.05 -6.95 -35.23
C VAL A 241 15.08 -7.64 -36.18
N ALA A 242 15.11 -8.98 -36.26
CA ALA A 242 14.19 -9.74 -37.11
C ALA A 242 12.72 -9.52 -36.71
N HIS A 243 12.44 -9.47 -35.40
CA HIS A 243 11.10 -9.16 -34.89
C HIS A 243 10.62 -7.75 -35.29
N LEU A 244 11.47 -6.73 -35.13
CA LEU A 244 11.11 -5.36 -35.55
C LEU A 244 10.91 -5.25 -37.07
N ARG A 245 11.67 -5.99 -37.88
CA ARG A 245 11.44 -6.07 -39.33
C ARG A 245 10.06 -6.67 -39.65
N ALA A 246 9.66 -7.73 -38.95
CA ALA A 246 8.33 -8.32 -39.12
C ALA A 246 7.21 -7.32 -38.75
N ARG A 247 7.37 -6.58 -37.64
CA ARG A 247 6.44 -5.52 -37.22
C ARG A 247 6.36 -4.37 -38.22
N LEU A 248 7.48 -3.98 -38.84
CA LEU A 248 7.46 -2.98 -39.93
C LEU A 248 6.68 -3.48 -41.16
N THR A 249 6.82 -4.75 -41.52
CA THR A 249 6.02 -5.36 -42.61
C THR A 249 4.52 -5.35 -42.26
N GLU A 250 4.17 -5.63 -41.00
CA GLU A 250 2.79 -5.50 -40.51
C GLU A 250 2.28 -4.07 -40.62
N LEU A 251 3.07 -3.08 -40.19
CA LEU A 251 2.75 -1.64 -40.32
C LEU A 251 2.46 -1.25 -41.78
N ALA A 252 3.31 -1.68 -42.71
CA ALA A 252 3.11 -1.41 -44.14
C ALA A 252 1.77 -1.97 -44.63
N SER A 253 1.50 -3.25 -44.33
CA SER A 253 0.23 -3.91 -44.69
C SER A 253 -0.99 -3.22 -44.08
N LEU A 254 -0.95 -2.84 -42.80
CA LEU A 254 -2.04 -2.12 -42.14
C LEU A 254 -2.26 -0.74 -42.75
N THR A 255 -1.19 -0.03 -43.09
CA THR A 255 -1.26 1.30 -43.71
C THR A 255 -1.87 1.22 -45.10
N ASP A 256 -1.48 0.25 -45.92
CA ASP A 256 -2.05 0.01 -47.25
C ASP A 256 -3.54 -0.33 -47.17
N ARG A 257 -3.91 -1.23 -46.25
CA ARG A 257 -5.32 -1.59 -46.01
C ARG A 257 -6.14 -0.40 -45.54
N ALA A 258 -5.62 0.41 -44.62
CA ALA A 258 -6.27 1.62 -44.15
C ALA A 258 -6.47 2.61 -45.30
N ALA A 259 -5.47 2.79 -46.16
CA ALA A 259 -5.55 3.66 -47.33
C ALA A 259 -6.59 3.18 -48.34
N LEU A 260 -6.65 1.88 -48.63
CA LEU A 260 -7.66 1.28 -49.51
C LEU A 260 -9.08 1.44 -48.95
N ALA A 261 -9.27 1.13 -47.67
CA ALA A 261 -10.58 1.28 -47.01
C ALA A 261 -11.02 2.75 -47.00
N LYS A 262 -10.11 3.67 -46.70
CA LYS A 262 -10.36 5.12 -46.76
C LYS A 262 -10.77 5.56 -48.16
N ALA A 263 -10.04 5.18 -49.19
CA ALA A 263 -10.36 5.53 -50.58
C ALA A 263 -11.74 5.01 -50.99
N GLU A 264 -12.11 3.80 -50.54
CA GLU A 264 -13.44 3.23 -50.80
C GLU A 264 -14.55 3.99 -50.05
N VAL A 265 -14.32 4.39 -48.79
CA VAL A 265 -15.26 5.25 -48.05
C VAL A 265 -15.42 6.60 -48.76
N GLU A 266 -14.33 7.28 -49.10
CA GLU A 266 -14.37 8.60 -49.77
C GLU A 266 -15.11 8.54 -51.11
N ARG A 267 -14.99 7.42 -51.82
CA ARG A 267 -15.70 7.19 -53.08
C ARG A 267 -17.19 6.87 -52.90
N THR A 268 -17.56 6.19 -51.82
CA THR A 268 -18.90 5.57 -51.72
C THR A 268 -19.79 6.09 -50.60
N ILE A 269 -19.24 6.81 -49.62
CA ILE A 269 -19.93 7.25 -48.42
C ILE A 269 -19.63 8.73 -48.20
N ARG A 270 -20.68 9.50 -47.91
CA ARG A 270 -20.55 10.89 -47.50
C ARG A 270 -20.05 10.87 -46.05
N SER A 271 -18.79 11.23 -45.86
CA SER A 271 -18.13 11.29 -44.55
C SER A 271 -17.31 12.58 -44.41
N GLY A 272 -17.00 12.95 -43.17
CA GLY A 272 -15.98 13.96 -42.91
C GLY A 272 -14.57 13.42 -43.22
N PRO A 273 -13.53 14.26 -43.08
CA PRO A 273 -12.16 13.83 -43.34
C PRO A 273 -11.77 12.66 -42.43
N LEU A 274 -11.34 11.55 -43.03
CA LEU A 274 -10.85 10.38 -42.31
C LEU A 274 -9.36 10.57 -41.93
N PRO A 275 -8.94 10.03 -40.77
CA PRO A 275 -7.55 10.09 -40.34
C PRO A 275 -6.65 9.41 -41.39
N ARG A 276 -5.50 10.04 -41.65
CA ARG A 276 -4.44 9.48 -42.49
C ARG A 276 -3.24 9.20 -41.58
N PRO A 277 -2.88 7.93 -41.35
CA PRO A 277 -1.64 7.59 -40.68
C PRO A 277 -0.45 8.24 -41.40
N ALA A 278 0.54 8.71 -40.65
CA ALA A 278 1.77 9.23 -41.23
C ALA A 278 2.51 8.11 -41.97
N ASP A 279 3.07 8.42 -43.14
CA ASP A 279 3.90 7.48 -43.89
C ASP A 279 5.30 7.44 -43.27
N GLU A 280 5.42 6.69 -42.17
CA GLU A 280 6.67 6.57 -41.40
C GLU A 280 7.50 5.34 -41.79
N PHE A 281 6.96 4.43 -42.63
CA PHE A 281 7.58 3.13 -42.89
C PHE A 281 9.01 3.26 -43.41
N ALA A 282 9.24 4.11 -44.41
CA ALA A 282 10.57 4.30 -44.99
C ALA A 282 11.57 4.85 -43.95
N ARG A 283 11.14 5.83 -43.13
CA ARG A 283 11.96 6.43 -42.08
C ARG A 283 12.33 5.40 -41.01
N LEU A 284 11.33 4.69 -40.46
CA LEU A 284 11.52 3.70 -39.40
C LEU A 284 12.35 2.49 -39.88
N ARG A 285 12.22 2.09 -41.16
CA ARG A 285 13.03 1.03 -41.75
C ARG A 285 14.49 1.44 -41.91
N ALA A 286 14.76 2.63 -42.44
CA ALA A 286 16.12 3.15 -42.56
C ALA A 286 16.80 3.26 -41.19
N GLU A 287 16.07 3.71 -40.18
CA GLU A 287 16.57 3.79 -38.81
C GLU A 287 16.83 2.41 -38.20
N LEU A 288 15.96 1.42 -38.43
CA LEU A 288 16.22 0.04 -38.00
C LEU A 288 17.50 -0.52 -38.63
N ASP A 289 17.70 -0.30 -39.92
CA ASP A 289 18.87 -0.81 -40.63
C ASP A 289 20.17 -0.14 -40.13
N ALA A 290 20.13 1.14 -39.77
CA ALA A 290 21.25 1.84 -39.12
C ALA A 290 21.53 1.27 -37.71
N ILE A 291 20.52 1.12 -36.87
CA ILE A 291 20.67 0.56 -35.51
C ILE A 291 21.11 -0.92 -35.57
N ALA A 292 20.73 -1.66 -36.60
CA ALA A 292 21.05 -3.07 -36.76
C ALA A 292 22.54 -3.34 -37.05
N VAL A 293 23.36 -2.34 -37.34
CA VAL A 293 24.82 -2.52 -37.49
C VAL A 293 25.61 -2.06 -36.27
N GLU A 294 24.98 -1.34 -35.34
CA GLU A 294 25.62 -0.82 -34.13
C GLU A 294 25.69 -1.85 -33.00
N THR A 295 26.80 -1.86 -32.26
CA THR A 295 26.94 -2.62 -31.01
C THR A 295 26.41 -1.79 -29.83
N GLY A 296 25.78 -2.44 -28.85
CA GLY A 296 25.26 -1.76 -27.66
C GLY A 296 23.98 -0.93 -27.86
N ALA A 297 23.31 -1.07 -29.01
CA ALA A 297 22.15 -0.24 -29.35
C ALA A 297 20.79 -0.72 -28.76
N ALA A 298 20.79 -1.45 -27.64
CA ALA A 298 19.57 -2.00 -27.02
C ALA A 298 18.55 -0.91 -26.66
N ALA A 299 19.02 0.24 -26.15
CA ALA A 299 18.15 1.38 -25.85
C ALA A 299 17.53 2.01 -27.11
N ALA A 300 18.31 2.09 -28.20
CA ALA A 300 17.82 2.60 -29.48
C ALA A 300 16.78 1.64 -30.11
N LEU A 301 17.03 0.32 -30.04
CA LEU A 301 16.07 -0.70 -30.46
C LEU A 301 14.76 -0.62 -29.66
N LEU A 302 14.83 -0.43 -28.35
CA LEU A 302 13.66 -0.27 -27.49
C LEU A 302 12.85 0.98 -27.86
N ALA A 303 13.52 2.12 -28.06
CA ALA A 303 12.89 3.37 -28.48
C ALA A 303 12.26 3.27 -29.88
N LEU A 304 12.90 2.55 -30.80
CA LEU A 304 12.36 2.30 -32.13
C LEU A 304 11.12 1.38 -32.07
N ARG A 305 11.13 0.34 -31.24
CA ARG A 305 9.97 -0.54 -31.01
C ARG A 305 8.74 0.27 -30.61
N GLY A 306 8.88 1.16 -29.62
CA GLY A 306 7.76 2.00 -29.15
C GLY A 306 7.16 2.89 -30.23
N ARG A 307 7.99 3.42 -31.15
CA ARG A 307 7.51 4.21 -32.29
C ARG A 307 6.79 3.34 -33.33
N ILE A 308 7.32 2.15 -33.64
CA ILE A 308 6.66 1.20 -34.55
C ILE A 308 5.29 0.79 -33.98
N ASP A 309 5.21 0.48 -32.68
CA ASP A 309 3.96 0.10 -32.02
C ASP A 309 2.93 1.23 -32.02
N SER A 310 3.38 2.48 -31.83
CA SER A 310 2.53 3.67 -31.92
C SER A 310 1.99 3.86 -33.34
N ALA A 311 2.83 3.70 -34.37
CA ALA A 311 2.42 3.80 -35.77
C ALA A 311 1.43 2.68 -36.15
N ILE A 312 1.65 1.45 -35.69
CA ILE A 312 0.74 0.31 -35.89
C ILE A 312 -0.62 0.60 -35.25
N SER A 313 -0.64 1.14 -34.03
CA SER A 313 -1.88 1.49 -33.33
C SER A 313 -2.67 2.54 -34.12
N ALA A 314 -2.00 3.60 -34.58
CA ALA A 314 -2.63 4.64 -35.41
C ALA A 314 -3.16 4.09 -36.75
N ALA A 315 -2.41 3.22 -37.43
CA ALA A 315 -2.86 2.58 -38.67
C ALA A 315 -4.08 1.65 -38.43
N THR A 316 -4.08 0.94 -37.31
CA THR A 316 -5.19 0.05 -36.90
C THR A 316 -6.45 0.85 -36.60
N GLU A 317 -6.35 1.96 -35.87
CA GLU A 317 -7.47 2.86 -35.58
C GLU A 317 -8.06 3.45 -36.86
N ALA A 318 -7.21 3.89 -37.79
CA ALA A 318 -7.65 4.42 -39.08
C ALA A 318 -8.37 3.37 -39.93
N LEU A 319 -7.83 2.15 -40.00
CA LEU A 319 -8.48 1.03 -40.68
C LEU A 319 -9.82 0.67 -40.05
N SER A 320 -9.88 0.56 -38.72
CA SER A 320 -11.09 0.23 -37.98
C SER A 320 -12.21 1.24 -38.24
N LEU A 321 -11.88 2.54 -38.22
CA LEU A 321 -12.85 3.60 -38.51
C LEU A 321 -13.38 3.52 -39.95
N ALA A 322 -12.49 3.37 -40.94
CA ALA A 322 -12.89 3.28 -42.34
C ALA A 322 -13.74 2.02 -42.60
N GLN A 323 -13.30 0.87 -42.08
CA GLN A 323 -14.01 -0.39 -42.22
C GLN A 323 -15.38 -0.34 -41.54
N GLY A 324 -15.49 0.27 -40.34
CA GLY A 324 -16.76 0.42 -39.63
C GLY A 324 -17.82 1.19 -40.42
N LEU A 325 -17.42 2.18 -41.23
CA LEU A 325 -18.34 2.91 -42.12
C LEU A 325 -18.83 2.03 -43.28
N LEU A 326 -17.93 1.24 -43.89
CA LEU A 326 -18.28 0.31 -44.96
C LEU A 326 -19.21 -0.80 -44.45
N ASP A 327 -18.88 -1.38 -43.29
CA ASP A 327 -19.66 -2.42 -42.63
C ASP A 327 -21.04 -1.89 -42.26
N ARG A 328 -21.13 -0.65 -41.75
CA ARG A 328 -22.42 -0.03 -41.45
C ARG A 328 -23.29 0.11 -42.70
N ARG A 329 -22.70 0.46 -43.84
CA ARG A 329 -23.43 0.50 -45.12
C ARG A 329 -23.92 -0.89 -45.53
N ALA A 330 -23.08 -1.91 -45.41
CA ALA A 330 -23.43 -3.29 -45.73
C ALA A 330 -24.55 -3.82 -44.81
N GLU A 331 -24.46 -3.54 -43.51
CA GLU A 331 -25.48 -3.88 -42.51
C GLU A 331 -26.85 -3.27 -42.88
N LEU A 332 -26.88 -1.97 -43.20
CA LEU A 332 -28.13 -1.31 -43.58
C LEU A 332 -28.75 -1.92 -44.85
N ARG A 333 -27.94 -2.32 -45.83
CA ARG A 333 -28.42 -3.04 -47.02
C ARG A 333 -29.02 -4.40 -46.66
N GLY A 334 -28.33 -5.17 -45.82
CA GLY A 334 -28.82 -6.46 -45.33
C GLY A 334 -30.13 -6.34 -44.55
N ARG A 335 -30.22 -5.34 -43.66
CA ARG A 335 -31.44 -5.04 -42.90
C ARG A 335 -32.61 -4.65 -43.80
N LEU A 336 -32.39 -3.77 -44.78
CA LEU A 336 -33.42 -3.38 -45.73
C LEU A 336 -33.95 -4.60 -46.51
N ALA A 337 -33.05 -5.45 -46.99
CA ALA A 337 -33.41 -6.68 -47.71
C ALA A 337 -34.22 -7.64 -46.82
N ALA A 338 -33.81 -7.84 -45.57
CA ALA A 338 -34.51 -8.69 -44.62
C ALA A 338 -35.94 -8.19 -44.32
N TYR A 339 -36.11 -6.89 -44.07
CA TYR A 339 -37.44 -6.31 -43.85
C TYR A 339 -38.31 -6.34 -45.09
N HIS A 340 -37.73 -6.20 -46.29
CA HIS A 340 -38.44 -6.36 -47.54
C HIS A 340 -38.98 -7.78 -47.72
N ALA A 341 -38.15 -8.79 -47.47
CA ALA A 341 -38.59 -10.19 -47.48
C ALA A 341 -39.70 -10.46 -46.44
N LYS A 342 -39.60 -9.85 -45.24
CA LYS A 342 -40.64 -9.94 -44.21
C LYS A 342 -41.95 -9.31 -44.66
N ALA A 343 -41.92 -8.13 -45.29
CA ALA A 343 -43.10 -7.46 -45.81
C ALA A 343 -43.81 -8.30 -46.89
N ALA A 344 -43.05 -8.93 -47.79
CA ALA A 344 -43.57 -9.84 -48.80
C ALA A 344 -44.24 -11.08 -48.18
N ARG A 345 -43.59 -11.72 -47.20
CA ARG A 345 -44.15 -12.89 -46.50
C ARG A 345 -45.46 -12.57 -45.75
N LEU A 346 -45.61 -11.35 -45.25
CA LEU A 346 -46.82 -10.87 -44.56
C LEU A 346 -47.87 -10.31 -45.53
N GLY A 347 -47.61 -10.36 -46.84
CA GLY A 347 -48.52 -9.91 -47.89
C GLY A 347 -48.77 -8.41 -47.94
N VAL A 348 -47.96 -7.60 -47.22
CA VAL A 348 -48.12 -6.13 -47.12
C VAL A 348 -47.16 -5.38 -48.05
N SER A 349 -46.37 -6.08 -48.86
CA SER A 349 -45.36 -5.49 -49.76
C SER A 349 -45.93 -4.61 -50.87
N GLU A 350 -47.19 -4.84 -51.28
CA GLU A 350 -47.88 -4.08 -52.34
C GLU A 350 -48.40 -2.71 -51.85
N ASP A 351 -48.32 -2.43 -50.56
CA ASP A 351 -48.77 -1.15 -50.01
C ASP A 351 -47.92 0.01 -50.56
N ARG A 352 -48.59 1.02 -51.12
CA ARG A 352 -47.94 2.13 -51.82
C ARG A 352 -46.95 2.90 -50.94
N GLU A 353 -47.24 3.06 -49.65
CA GLU A 353 -46.34 3.75 -48.71
C GLU A 353 -45.09 2.91 -48.41
N LEU A 354 -45.25 1.58 -48.27
CA LEU A 354 -44.12 0.66 -48.09
C LEU A 354 -43.21 0.61 -49.31
N LEU A 355 -43.78 0.56 -50.51
CA LEU A 355 -43.02 0.59 -51.76
C LEU A 355 -42.22 1.89 -51.89
N ALA A 356 -42.84 3.03 -51.59
CA ALA A 356 -42.17 4.33 -51.62
C ALA A 356 -41.05 4.42 -50.57
N ALA A 357 -41.29 3.97 -49.34
CA ALA A 357 -40.29 3.96 -48.27
C ALA A 357 -39.12 3.01 -48.59
N HIS A 358 -39.40 1.82 -49.16
CA HIS A 358 -38.37 0.89 -49.61
C HIS A 358 -37.52 1.49 -50.73
N ALA A 359 -38.16 2.07 -51.76
CA ALA A 359 -37.48 2.70 -52.88
C ALA A 359 -36.59 3.86 -52.43
N SER A 360 -37.07 4.68 -51.49
CA SER A 360 -36.29 5.78 -50.90
C SER A 360 -35.06 5.26 -50.15
N ALA A 361 -35.22 4.26 -49.28
CA ALA A 361 -34.10 3.67 -48.55
C ALA A 361 -33.10 2.97 -49.49
N ALA A 362 -33.58 2.28 -50.52
CA ALA A 362 -32.75 1.62 -51.53
C ALA A 362 -31.95 2.65 -52.35
N ALA A 363 -32.56 3.76 -52.75
CA ALA A 363 -31.91 4.84 -53.48
C ALA A 363 -30.78 5.50 -52.65
N LEU A 364 -31.03 5.75 -51.36
CA LEU A 364 -30.00 6.30 -50.46
C LEU A 364 -28.81 5.34 -50.30
N LEU A 365 -29.06 4.02 -50.17
CA LEU A 365 -28.01 3.01 -49.97
C LEU A 365 -27.24 2.66 -51.26
N SER A 366 -27.86 2.81 -52.43
CA SER A 366 -27.22 2.61 -53.73
C SER A 366 -26.45 3.84 -54.21
N GLY A 367 -26.81 5.03 -53.72
CA GLY A 367 -26.15 6.29 -54.03
C GLY A 367 -24.65 6.31 -53.74
N LYS A 368 -23.92 7.09 -54.54
CA LYS A 368 -22.48 7.35 -54.37
C LYS A 368 -22.23 8.86 -54.52
N PRO A 369 -21.88 9.57 -53.43
CA PRO A 369 -21.68 9.07 -52.06
C PRO A 369 -23.01 8.83 -51.29
N CYS A 370 -23.07 7.74 -50.51
CA CYS A 370 -24.18 7.37 -49.64
C CYS A 370 -24.17 8.19 -48.34
N ASP A 371 -25.26 8.88 -48.01
CA ASP A 371 -25.43 9.51 -46.70
C ASP A 371 -25.91 8.47 -45.69
N LEU A 372 -25.01 7.97 -44.85
CA LEU A 372 -25.29 6.92 -43.86
C LEU A 372 -26.32 7.35 -42.80
N ALA A 373 -26.35 8.64 -42.44
CA ALA A 373 -27.30 9.14 -41.46
C ALA A 373 -28.71 9.16 -42.05
N ALA A 374 -28.86 9.65 -43.29
CA ALA A 374 -30.12 9.61 -44.01
C ALA A 374 -30.58 8.17 -44.28
N ALA A 375 -29.68 7.30 -44.74
CA ALA A 375 -29.97 5.90 -44.99
C ALA A 375 -30.41 5.16 -43.71
N THR A 376 -29.78 5.42 -42.57
CA THR A 376 -30.17 4.85 -41.27
C THR A 376 -31.61 5.23 -40.91
N ARG A 377 -31.97 6.52 -41.04
CA ARG A 377 -33.34 6.99 -40.78
C ARG A 377 -34.36 6.37 -41.74
N ALA A 378 -34.02 6.28 -43.03
CA ALA A 378 -34.90 5.69 -44.04
C ALA A 378 -35.17 4.19 -43.79
N VAL A 379 -34.13 3.41 -43.45
CA VAL A 379 -34.29 1.98 -43.11
C VAL A 379 -35.09 1.80 -41.83
N ALA A 380 -34.87 2.64 -40.80
CA ALA A 380 -35.66 2.60 -39.57
C ALA A 380 -37.14 2.96 -39.82
N GLY A 381 -37.41 3.98 -40.61
CA GLY A 381 -38.77 4.37 -41.01
C GLY A 381 -39.48 3.25 -41.79
N TYR A 382 -38.77 2.60 -42.73
CA TYR A 382 -39.29 1.43 -43.43
C TYR A 382 -39.64 0.29 -42.47
N GLN A 383 -38.74 -0.04 -41.54
CA GLN A 383 -38.97 -1.07 -40.52
C GLN A 383 -40.21 -0.77 -39.66
N GLN A 384 -40.41 0.48 -39.24
CA GLN A 384 -41.58 0.90 -38.47
C GLN A 384 -42.88 0.78 -39.28
N LEU A 385 -42.86 1.15 -40.56
CA LEU A 385 -44.01 1.00 -41.46
C LEU A 385 -44.38 -0.48 -41.67
N VAL A 386 -43.39 -1.36 -41.88
CA VAL A 386 -43.62 -2.82 -41.95
C VAL A 386 -44.31 -3.31 -40.68
N ALA A 387 -43.82 -2.92 -39.50
CA ALA A 387 -44.41 -3.31 -38.22
C ALA A 387 -45.86 -2.81 -38.10
N ALA A 388 -46.12 -1.53 -38.35
CA ALA A 388 -47.44 -0.92 -38.23
C ALA A 388 -48.49 -1.53 -39.18
N ARG A 389 -48.10 -1.89 -40.41
CA ARG A 389 -49.00 -2.48 -41.41
C ARG A 389 -49.24 -3.97 -41.17
N SER A 390 -48.23 -4.69 -40.67
CA SER A 390 -48.39 -6.09 -40.27
C SER A 390 -49.25 -6.27 -39.02
N GLY A 391 -49.19 -5.34 -38.06
CA GLY A 391 -49.99 -5.39 -36.83
C GLY A 391 -51.47 -5.04 -37.01
N ARG A 392 -51.85 -4.37 -38.11
CA ARG A 392 -53.26 -4.09 -38.46
C ARG A 392 -53.95 -5.25 -39.20
N ARG A 393 -53.21 -6.29 -39.57
CA ARG A 393 -53.69 -7.44 -40.35
C ARG A 393 -53.72 -8.76 -39.56
N SER A 394 -53.27 -8.73 -38.30
CA SER A 394 -53.61 -9.72 -37.27
C SER A 394 -54.93 -9.32 -36.63
#